data_AF-A0A4S2D0S2-F1
#
_entry.id   AF-A0A4S2D0S2-F1
#
_cell.length_a   1.000
_cell.length_b   1.000
_cell.length_c   1.000
_cell.angle_alpha   90.00
_cell.angle_beta   90.00
_cell.angle_gamma   90.00
#
_symmetry.space_group_name_H-M   'P 1'
#
loop_
_entity.id
_entity.type
_entity.pdbx_description
1 polymer ?
#
loop_
_entity_poly.entity_id
_entity_poly.type
_entity_poly.pdbx_seq_one_letter_code
_entity_poly.pdbx_strand_id
1 'polypeptide(L)'
;MSDSFEITNGPGRIRVEGLRTTQRQLAAAGASADDLKDLMQSIGAIVVGAANPPSRSGQLASTIRAGRGKTKAVVRAGGAKAPYAGVIHYGWPARGIPARPFLTDALQANRSRIFEQLDRGIADLLKQHDLT
;
A
#
# COMPACT_ATOMS: atom_id res chain seq x y z
N MET A 1 -6.19 10.05 21.91
CA MET A 1 -6.54 10.43 20.52
C MET A 1 -6.81 9.13 19.79
N SER A 2 -8.08 8.81 19.53
CA SER A 2 -8.52 7.50 19.04
C SER A 2 -8.06 7.29 17.60
N ASP A 3 -7.30 6.21 17.35
CA ASP A 3 -6.81 5.83 16.03
C ASP A 3 -7.87 4.91 15.37
N SER A 4 -8.98 5.51 14.95
CA SER A 4 -10.05 4.81 14.22
C SER A 4 -10.08 5.25 12.76
N PHE A 5 -9.98 4.28 11.85
CA PHE A 5 -10.08 4.50 10.42
C PHE A 5 -11.38 3.87 9.90
N GLU A 6 -12.30 4.68 9.38
CA GLU A 6 -13.49 4.22 8.69
C GLU A 6 -13.30 4.34 7.17
N ILE A 7 -13.47 3.23 6.46
CA ILE A 7 -13.36 3.19 5.00
C ILE A 7 -14.60 2.50 4.43
N THR A 8 -15.31 3.22 3.57
CA THR A 8 -16.46 2.70 2.82
C THR A 8 -15.96 1.97 1.57
N ASN A 9 -16.43 0.74 1.35
CA ASN A 9 -16.24 -0.04 0.13
C ASN A 9 -17.60 -0.53 -0.36
N GLY A 10 -18.19 0.15 -1.35
CA GLY A 10 -19.57 -0.10 -1.77
C GLY A 10 -20.57 0.13 -0.62
N PRO A 11 -21.59 -0.74 -0.41
CA PRO A 11 -22.50 -0.63 0.73
C PRO A 11 -21.86 -1.02 2.08
N GLY A 12 -20.64 -1.58 2.08
CA GLY A 12 -19.95 -2.03 3.28
C GLY A 12 -19.09 -0.94 3.92
N ARG A 13 -19.08 -0.88 5.26
CA ARG A 13 -18.20 -0.01 6.04
C ARG A 13 -17.21 -0.86 6.84
N ILE A 14 -15.91 -0.64 6.63
CA ILE A 14 -14.84 -1.25 7.41
C ILE A 14 -14.35 -0.21 8.42
N ARG A 15 -14.33 -0.58 9.71
CA ARG A 15 -13.74 0.24 10.78
C ARG A 15 -12.54 -0.52 11.34
N VAL A 16 -11.38 0.11 11.31
CA VAL A 16 -10.15 -0.39 11.95
C VAL A 16 -9.86 0.49 13.14
N GLU A 17 -9.78 -0.11 14.33
CA GLU A 17 -9.52 0.60 15.59
C GLU A 17 -8.18 0.18 16.17
N GLY A 18 -7.39 1.15 16.64
CA GLY A 18 -6.19 0.89 17.43
C GLY A 18 -5.00 0.31 16.66
N LEU A 19 -5.00 0.35 15.32
CA LEU A 19 -3.94 -0.25 14.49
C LEU A 19 -2.53 0.21 14.89
N ARG A 20 -2.34 1.51 15.12
CA ARG A 20 -1.03 2.04 15.57
C ARG A 20 -0.63 1.50 16.93
N THR A 21 -1.59 1.34 17.85
CA THR A 21 -1.34 0.77 19.18
C THR A 21 -0.95 -0.70 19.05
N THR A 22 -1.68 -1.48 18.25
CA THR A 22 -1.37 -2.88 17.96
C THR A 22 0.02 -3.04 17.38
N GLN A 23 0.38 -2.26 16.35
CA GLN A 23 1.73 -2.30 15.76
C GLN A 23 2.82 -1.92 16.77
N ARG A 24 2.56 -0.95 17.65
CA ARG A 24 3.50 -0.57 18.71
C ARG A 24 3.67 -1.67 19.75
N GLN A 25 2.59 -2.34 20.14
CA GLN A 25 2.62 -3.45 21.08
C GLN A 25 3.34 -4.66 20.48
N LEU A 26 3.06 -5.01 19.23
CA LEU A 26 3.81 -6.03 18.47
C LEU A 26 5.31 -5.74 18.49
N ALA A 27 5.71 -4.51 18.14
CA ALA A 27 7.12 -4.11 18.16
C ALA A 27 7.74 -4.16 19.57
N ALA A 28 6.97 -3.86 20.62
CA ALA A 28 7.42 -3.95 22.01
C ALA A 28 7.51 -5.40 22.51
N ALA A 29 6.69 -6.29 21.96
CA ALA A 29 6.60 -7.70 22.33
C ALA A 29 7.60 -8.60 21.60
N GLY A 30 8.52 -8.02 20.82
CA GLY A 30 9.60 -8.76 20.15
C GLY A 30 9.35 -9.06 18.68
N ALA A 31 8.21 -8.64 18.11
CA ALA A 31 8.00 -8.74 16.67
C ALA A 31 9.13 -8.02 15.94
N SER A 32 9.83 -8.74 15.05
CA SER A 32 11.00 -8.16 14.42
C SER A 32 10.56 -6.98 13.56
N ALA A 33 11.36 -5.92 13.59
CA ALA A 33 11.11 -4.76 12.76
C ALA A 33 11.10 -5.10 11.26
N ASP A 34 11.65 -6.26 10.89
CA ASP A 34 11.72 -6.74 9.52
C ASP A 34 10.46 -7.51 9.14
N ASP A 35 9.83 -8.25 10.05
CA ASP A 35 8.54 -8.90 9.82
C ASP A 35 7.45 -7.90 9.44
N LEU A 36 7.36 -6.79 10.19
CA LEU A 36 6.41 -5.70 9.88
C LEU A 36 6.73 -5.04 8.54
N LYS A 37 8.02 -4.87 8.21
CA LYS A 37 8.42 -4.30 6.91
C LYS A 37 8.06 -5.23 5.76
N ASP A 38 8.20 -6.54 5.96
CA ASP A 38 7.93 -7.56 4.95
C ASP A 38 6.43 -7.71 4.72
N LEU A 39 5.63 -7.65 5.79
CA LEU A 39 4.18 -7.51 5.69
C LEU A 39 3.79 -6.28 4.86
N MET A 40 4.29 -5.09 5.24
CA MET A 40 3.95 -3.85 4.52
C MET A 40 4.45 -3.84 3.07
N GLN A 41 5.59 -4.49 2.79
CA GLN A 41 6.07 -4.67 1.42
C GLN A 41 5.14 -5.62 0.64
N SER A 42 4.72 -6.74 1.22
CA SER A 42 3.82 -7.70 0.57
C SER A 42 2.47 -7.08 0.22
N ILE A 43 1.94 -6.23 1.11
CA ILE A 43 0.73 -5.44 0.85
C ILE A 43 0.97 -4.49 -0.33
N GLY A 44 2.10 -3.76 -0.33
CA GLY A 44 2.47 -2.90 -1.45
C GLY A 44 2.63 -3.66 -2.77
N ALA A 45 3.11 -4.90 -2.72
CA ALA A 45 3.33 -5.74 -3.90
C ALA A 45 2.02 -6.10 -4.62
N ILE A 46 0.90 -6.19 -3.90
CA ILE A 46 -0.45 -6.37 -4.49
C ILE A 46 -0.74 -5.22 -5.46
N VAL A 47 -0.54 -3.98 -5.01
CA VAL A 47 -0.77 -2.79 -5.84
C VAL A 47 0.23 -2.71 -6.98
N VAL A 48 1.50 -3.04 -6.73
CA VAL A 48 2.54 -3.06 -7.79
C VAL A 48 2.16 -4.03 -8.90
N GLY A 49 1.72 -5.25 -8.56
CA GLY A 49 1.32 -6.25 -9.55
C GLY A 49 0.03 -5.91 -10.30
N ALA A 50 -0.86 -5.16 -9.68
CA ALA A 50 -2.11 -4.70 -10.30
C ALA A 50 -1.98 -3.38 -11.08
N ALA A 51 -0.89 -2.63 -10.89
CA ALA A 51 -0.69 -1.36 -11.54
C ALA A 51 -0.52 -1.53 -13.06
N ASN A 52 -1.36 -0.84 -13.82
CA ASN A 52 -1.31 -0.84 -15.28
C ASN A 52 -0.97 0.56 -15.83
N PRO A 53 0.29 1.02 -15.70
CA PRO A 53 0.70 2.31 -16.22
C PRO A 53 0.70 2.31 -17.76
N PRO A 54 0.46 3.49 -18.39
CA PRO A 54 0.64 3.64 -19.83
C PRO A 54 2.04 3.27 -20.27
N SER A 55 2.15 2.46 -21.32
CA SER A 55 3.43 2.00 -21.84
C SER A 55 3.67 2.53 -23.25
N ARG A 56 4.87 3.08 -23.47
CA ARG A 56 5.49 3.24 -24.80
C ARG A 56 6.72 2.34 -24.91
N SER A 57 7.55 2.34 -23.87
CA SER A 57 8.77 1.52 -23.74
C SER A 57 8.76 0.59 -22.51
N GLY A 58 7.73 0.67 -21.65
CA GLY A 58 7.67 -0.05 -20.38
C GLY A 58 8.52 0.55 -19.24
N GLN A 59 9.28 1.62 -19.50
CA GLN A 59 10.16 2.23 -18.49
C GLN A 59 9.42 2.75 -17.24
N LEU A 60 8.19 3.26 -17.40
CA LEU A 60 7.39 3.67 -16.24
C LEU A 60 7.03 2.48 -15.36
N ALA A 61 6.58 1.37 -15.96
CA ALA A 61 6.24 0.14 -15.24
C ALA A 61 7.42 -0.40 -14.44
N SER A 62 8.63 -0.38 -15.01
CA SER A 62 9.84 -0.87 -14.33
C SER A 62 10.28 -0.03 -13.13
N THR A 63 9.72 1.18 -12.94
CA THR A 63 9.97 2.00 -11.74
C THR A 63 9.00 1.74 -10.60
N ILE A 64 7.89 1.02 -10.85
CA ILE A 64 6.88 0.77 -9.83
C ILE A 64 7.42 -0.25 -8.82
N ARG A 65 7.43 0.13 -7.54
CA ARG A 65 7.98 -0.71 -6.47
C ARG A 65 7.30 -0.50 -5.13
N ALA A 66 7.20 -1.57 -4.36
CA ALA A 66 6.78 -1.54 -2.97
C ALA A 66 7.96 -1.12 -2.06
N GLY A 67 7.67 -0.31 -1.06
CA GLY A 67 8.61 0.10 -0.02
C GLY A 67 8.43 -0.71 1.26
N ARG A 68 9.51 -0.80 2.04
CA ARG A 68 9.57 -1.47 3.34
C ARG A 68 9.35 -0.46 4.47
N GLY A 69 8.09 -0.19 4.80
CA GLY A 69 7.72 0.67 5.94
C GLY A 69 7.33 -0.17 7.15
N LYS A 70 7.68 0.24 8.37
CA LYS A 70 7.25 -0.48 9.59
C LYS A 70 5.77 -0.26 9.93
N THR A 71 5.23 0.91 9.57
CA THR A 71 3.90 1.36 10.01
C THR A 71 2.89 1.50 8.87
N LYS A 72 3.36 1.55 7.62
CA LYS A 72 2.52 1.73 6.45
C LYS A 72 3.12 1.05 5.22
N ALA A 73 2.25 0.48 4.40
CA ALA A 73 2.57 0.07 3.04
C ALA A 73 2.78 1.31 2.16
N VAL A 74 3.85 1.33 1.38
CA VAL A 74 4.17 2.45 0.47
C VAL A 74 4.45 1.90 -0.91
N VAL A 75 3.84 2.50 -1.93
CA VAL A 75 4.15 2.22 -3.33
C VAL A 75 4.75 3.46 -3.95
N ARG A 76 5.82 3.29 -4.73
CA ARG A 76 6.51 4.37 -5.44
C ARG A 76 6.53 4.04 -6.92
N ALA A 77 6.38 5.06 -7.75
CA ALA A 77 6.57 5.00 -9.20
C ALA A 77 7.29 6.28 -9.64
N GLY A 78 8.15 6.18 -10.66
CA GLY A 78 8.90 7.32 -11.18
C GLY A 78 10.35 7.43 -10.70
N GLY A 79 10.80 8.68 -10.58
CA GLY A 79 12.19 9.05 -10.28
C GLY A 79 12.95 9.47 -11.53
N ALA A 80 14.30 9.48 -11.46
CA ALA A 80 15.14 9.92 -12.58
C ALA A 80 14.90 9.14 -13.88
N LYS A 81 14.51 7.85 -13.77
CA LYS A 81 14.19 6.98 -14.92
C LYS A 81 12.81 7.25 -15.53
N ALA A 82 11.89 7.88 -14.80
CA ALA A 82 10.54 8.19 -15.28
C ALA A 82 10.07 9.51 -14.64
N PRO A 83 10.63 10.65 -15.07
CA PRO A 83 10.38 11.96 -14.45
C PRO A 83 8.92 12.41 -14.59
N TYR A 84 8.23 11.96 -15.65
CA TYR A 84 6.83 12.27 -15.90
C TYR A 84 5.84 11.31 -15.22
N ALA A 85 6.28 10.39 -14.34
CA ALA A 85 5.37 9.45 -13.67
C ALA A 85 4.23 10.16 -12.92
N GLY A 86 4.54 11.21 -12.16
CA GLY A 86 3.53 11.99 -11.45
C GLY A 86 2.60 12.76 -12.40
N VAL A 87 3.15 13.34 -13.47
CA VAL A 87 2.38 14.01 -14.52
C VAL A 87 1.42 13.04 -15.22
N ILE A 88 1.85 11.81 -15.51
CA ILE A 88 1.01 10.78 -16.12
C ILE A 88 -0.09 10.35 -15.14
N HIS A 89 0.25 10.16 -13.87
CA HIS A 89 -0.69 9.71 -12.85
C HIS A 89 -1.79 10.74 -12.56
N TYR A 90 -1.41 12.00 -12.33
CA TYR A 90 -2.34 13.07 -11.92
C TYR A 90 -2.82 13.97 -13.08
N GLY A 91 -2.19 13.86 -14.25
CA GLY A 91 -2.45 14.74 -15.40
C GLY A 91 -1.70 16.07 -15.32
N TRP A 92 -1.74 16.81 -16.44
CA TRP A 92 -1.25 18.17 -16.54
C TRP A 92 -2.15 18.97 -17.50
N PRO A 93 -3.23 19.58 -16.99
CA PRO A 93 -4.24 20.27 -17.82
C PRO A 93 -3.66 21.40 -18.66
N ALA A 94 -2.75 22.21 -18.10
CA ALA A 94 -2.11 23.32 -18.81
C ALA A 94 -1.26 22.87 -20.02
N ARG A 95 -0.92 21.58 -20.12
CA ARG A 95 -0.22 20.99 -21.28
C ARG A 95 -1.06 19.99 -22.05
N GLY A 96 -2.37 19.92 -21.79
CA GLY A 96 -3.28 18.99 -22.46
C GLY A 96 -3.01 17.52 -22.16
N ILE A 97 -2.33 17.20 -21.04
CA ILE A 97 -2.03 15.80 -20.67
C ILE A 97 -3.14 15.30 -19.73
N PRO A 98 -3.95 14.30 -20.14
CA PRO A 98 -4.98 13.74 -19.28
C PRO A 98 -4.39 12.88 -18.16
N ALA A 99 -5.05 12.86 -17.00
CA ALA A 99 -4.69 12.00 -15.89
C ALA A 99 -4.93 10.53 -16.22
N ARG A 100 -3.99 9.67 -15.84
CA ARG A 100 -4.10 8.21 -15.95
C ARG A 100 -3.69 7.61 -14.59
N PRO A 101 -4.61 7.54 -13.62
CA PRO A 101 -4.28 7.31 -12.21
C PRO A 101 -3.98 5.84 -11.87
N PHE A 102 -3.03 5.22 -12.57
CA PHE A 102 -2.73 3.79 -12.56
C PHE A 102 -2.47 3.18 -11.16
N LEU A 103 -1.85 3.91 -10.23
CA LEU A 103 -1.69 3.41 -8.84
C LEU A 103 -2.97 3.53 -8.01
N THR A 104 -3.76 4.57 -8.22
CA THR A 104 -5.00 4.81 -7.48
C THR A 104 -6.02 3.78 -7.93
N ASP A 105 -6.14 3.55 -9.23
CA ASP A 105 -7.05 2.55 -9.79
C ASP A 105 -6.69 1.14 -9.30
N ALA A 106 -5.40 0.79 -9.32
CA ALA A 106 -4.92 -0.49 -8.78
C ALA A 106 -5.19 -0.64 -7.28
N LEU A 107 -4.96 0.43 -6.49
CA LEU A 107 -5.29 0.46 -5.07
C LEU A 107 -6.79 0.25 -4.82
N GLN A 108 -7.64 0.99 -5.54
CA GLN A 108 -9.10 0.93 -5.40
C GLN A 108 -9.64 -0.46 -5.75
N ALA A 109 -9.22 -1.01 -6.88
CA ALA A 109 -9.65 -2.33 -7.34
C ALA A 109 -9.21 -3.48 -6.40
N ASN A 110 -8.14 -3.28 -5.63
CA ASN A 110 -7.58 -4.31 -4.74
C ASN A 110 -7.79 -4.01 -3.25
N ARG A 111 -8.64 -3.05 -2.88
CA ARG A 111 -8.86 -2.65 -1.48
C ARG A 111 -9.17 -3.83 -0.56
N SER A 112 -10.13 -4.68 -0.92
CA SER A 112 -10.51 -5.84 -0.08
C SER A 112 -9.33 -6.77 0.15
N ARG A 113 -8.63 -7.15 -0.92
CA ARG A 113 -7.43 -8.00 -0.86
C ARG A 113 -6.31 -7.40 -0.01
N ILE A 114 -6.14 -6.08 -0.05
CA ILE A 114 -5.15 -5.35 0.77
C ILE A 114 -5.49 -5.45 2.26
N PHE A 115 -6.76 -5.27 2.63
CA PHE A 115 -7.19 -5.40 4.02
C PHE A 115 -7.11 -6.84 4.51
N GLU A 116 -7.53 -7.80 3.69
CA GLU A 116 -7.39 -9.24 4.02
C GLU A 116 -5.93 -9.64 4.21
N GLN A 117 -5.00 -9.07 3.44
CA GLN A 117 -3.57 -9.33 3.61
C GLN A 117 -3.02 -8.69 4.89
N LEU A 118 -3.48 -7.49 5.24
CA LEU A 118 -3.10 -6.82 6.48
C LEU A 118 -3.60 -7.61 7.70
N ASP A 119 -4.87 -8.01 7.69
CA ASP A 119 -5.51 -8.75 8.78
C ASP A 119 -4.82 -10.11 9.01
N ARG A 120 -4.71 -10.91 7.95
CA ARG A 120 -4.00 -12.20 8.00
C ARG A 120 -2.55 -12.04 8.45
N GLY A 121 -1.84 -11.07 7.87
CA GLY A 121 -0.45 -10.84 8.23
C GLY A 121 -0.25 -10.43 9.69
N ILE A 122 -1.13 -9.59 10.24
CA ILE A 122 -1.07 -9.26 11.68
C ILE A 122 -1.39 -10.49 12.53
N ALA A 123 -2.41 -11.27 12.17
CA ALA A 123 -2.77 -12.49 12.89
C ALA A 123 -1.64 -13.53 12.91
N ASP A 124 -0.94 -13.70 11.79
CA ASP A 124 0.20 -14.60 11.67
C ASP A 124 1.39 -14.13 12.52
N LEU A 125 1.65 -12.81 12.56
CA LEU A 125 2.69 -12.25 13.42
C LEU A 125 2.35 -12.38 14.90
N LEU A 126 1.09 -12.22 15.29
CA LEU A 126 0.68 -12.45 16.68
C LEU A 126 0.92 -13.90 17.11
N LYS A 127 0.58 -14.87 16.24
CA LYS A 127 0.83 -16.30 16.49
C LYS A 127 2.32 -16.64 16.55
N GLN A 128 3.12 -16.09 15.63
CA GLN A 128 4.55 -16.38 15.56
C GLN A 128 5.32 -15.93 16.81
N HIS A 129 4.82 -14.89 17.48
CA HIS A 129 5.44 -14.31 18.68
C HIS A 129 4.72 -14.72 19.98
N ASP A 130 3.84 -15.73 19.94
CA ASP A 130 3.08 -16.25 21.09
C ASP A 130 2.26 -15.18 21.84
N LEU A 131 1.72 -14.20 21.11
CA LEU A 131 0.98 -13.06 21.68
C LEU A 131 -0.55 -13.25 21.70
N THR A 132 -1.02 -14.44 21.32
CA THR A 132 -2.41 -14.91 21.29
C THR A 132 -2.42 -16.41 21.32
#